data_AF-A0A2V5UT63-F1
#
_entry.id   AF-A0A2V5UT63-F1
#
_cell.length_a   1.000
_cell.length_b   1.000
_cell.length_c   1.000
_cell.angle_alpha   90.00
_cell.angle_beta   90.00
_cell.angle_gamma   90.00
#
_symmetry.space_group_name_H-M   'P 1'
#
loop_
_entity.id
_entity.type
_entity.pdbx_description
1 polymer ?
#
loop_
_entity_poly.entity_id
_entity_poly.type
_entity_poly.pdbx_seq_one_letter_code
_entity_poly.pdbx_strand_id
1 'polypeptide(L)' 'MGTLIIILFVFFVGLTACTSPEATRMRGGGPGADVGNRSQIVLMHEGSRPYAGTPQIIPFKHAPLESARQADLLSRKQ' A
#
# COMPACT_ATOMS: atom_id res chain seq x y z
N MET A 1 -25.41 27.12 27.35
CA MET A 1 -25.93 26.29 26.24
C MET A 1 -24.89 25.97 25.18
N GLY A 2 -24.18 26.95 24.62
CA GLY A 2 -23.22 26.70 23.51
C GLY A 2 -22.10 25.70 23.83
N THR A 3 -21.52 25.76 25.03
CA THR A 3 -20.44 24.85 25.44
C THR A 3 -20.88 23.39 25.52
N LEU A 4 -22.10 23.14 26.01
CA LEU A 4 -22.68 21.79 26.09
C LEU A 4 -22.91 21.20 24.69
N ILE A 5 -23.37 22.03 23.75
CA ILE A 5 -23.58 21.64 22.35
C ILE A 5 -22.24 21.28 21.69
N ILE A 6 -21.20 22.06 21.94
CA ILE A 6 -19.85 21.78 21.40
C ILE A 6 -19.31 20.45 21.94
N ILE A 7 -19.46 20.20 23.25
CA ILE A 7 -19.01 18.94 23.87
C ILE A 7 -19.76 17.75 23.27
N LEU A 8 -21.09 17.85 23.15
CA LEU A 8 -21.91 16.80 22.52
C LEU A 8 -21.53 16.57 21.06
N PHE A 9 -21.27 17.64 20.31
CA PHE A 9 -20.86 17.55 18.90
C PHE A 9 -19.52 16.82 18.74
N VAL A 10 -18.51 17.19 19.53
CA VAL A 10 -17.19 16.54 19.50
C VAL A 10 -17.30 15.07 19.88
N PHE A 11 -18.10 14.75 20.89
CA PHE A 11 -18.35 13.37 21.30
C PHE A 11 -18.96 12.52 20.18
N PHE A 12 -20.00 13.04 19.52
CA PHE A 12 -20.65 12.35 18.40
C PHE A 12 -19.71 12.15 17.20
N VAL A 13 -18.93 13.16 16.84
CA VAL A 13 -17.94 13.06 15.75
C VAL A 13 -16.90 11.98 16.06
N GLY A 14 -16.38 11.93 17.30
CA GLY A 14 -15.42 10.90 17.73
C GLY A 14 -15.96 9.48 17.62
N LEU A 15 -17.23 9.25 17.93
CA LEU A 15 -17.86 7.93 17.81
C LEU A 15 -18.00 7.46 16.35
N THR A 16 -18.27 8.37 15.42
CA THR A 16 -18.42 8.03 13.99
C THR A 16 -17.07 7.83 13.27
N ALA A 17 -15.99 8.46 13.74
CA ALA A 17 -14.67 8.38 13.14
C ALA A 17 -14.05 6.97 13.16
N CYS A 18 -14.46 6.12 14.12
CA CYS A 18 -13.99 4.73 14.22
C CYS A 18 -14.53 3.82 13.11
N THR A 19 -15.49 4.29 12.30
CA THR A 19 -16.12 3.51 11.21
C THR A 19 -15.62 3.90 9.83
N SER A 20 -14.37 4.38 9.72
CA SER A 20 -13.84 4.71 8.40
C SER A 20 -13.80 3.45 7.50
N PRO A 21 -14.13 3.57 6.20
CA PRO A 21 -14.02 2.45 5.26
C PRO A 21 -12.61 1.84 5.21
N GLU A 22 -11.60 2.61 5.62
CA GLU A 22 -10.21 2.16 5.68
C GLU A 22 -9.92 1.24 6.85
N ALA A 23 -10.73 1.26 7.91
CA ALA A 23 -10.61 0.32 9.03
C ALA A 23 -11.06 -1.10 8.63
N THR A 24 -11.96 -1.23 7.66
CA THR A 24 -12.42 -2.53 7.13
C THR A 24 -11.72 -2.93 5.84
N ARG A 25 -10.92 -2.02 5.25
CA ARG A 25 -10.11 -2.33 4.07
C ARG A 25 -8.97 -3.27 4.45
N MET A 26 -9.10 -4.55 4.07
CA MET A 26 -7.98 -5.48 4.07
C MET A 26 -6.88 -4.96 3.13
N ARG A 27 -5.85 -4.32 3.70
CA ARG A 27 -4.60 -4.02 2.97
C ARG A 27 -3.80 -5.31 2.82
N GLY A 28 -4.16 -6.16 1.85
CA GLY A 28 -3.41 -7.37 1.51
C GLY A 28 -3.03 -8.27 2.69
N GLY A 29 -3.74 -8.14 3.82
CA GLY A 29 -3.38 -8.45 5.22
C GLY A 29 -3.23 -9.93 5.57
N GLY A 30 -3.28 -10.82 4.58
CA GLY A 30 -2.98 -12.23 4.81
C GLY A 30 -1.52 -12.38 5.29
N PRO A 31 -1.07 -13.59 5.63
CA PRO A 31 0.32 -13.82 6.02
C PRO A 31 1.31 -13.06 5.13
N GLY A 32 1.08 -12.96 3.80
CA GLY A 32 1.93 -12.21 2.87
C GLY A 32 1.93 -10.66 2.94
N ALA A 33 1.17 -10.04 3.85
CA ALA A 33 1.11 -8.58 4.00
C ALA A 33 2.18 -7.98 4.91
N ASP A 34 2.75 -8.83 5.78
CA ASP A 34 3.76 -8.38 6.72
C ASP A 34 5.08 -8.16 5.98
N VAL A 35 5.76 -7.04 6.27
CA VAL A 35 7.06 -6.69 5.68
C VAL A 35 8.14 -7.54 6.37
N GLY A 36 8.02 -8.86 6.23
CA GLY A 36 8.77 -9.84 7.02
C GLY A 36 8.30 -11.26 6.79
N ASN A 37 7.03 -11.48 6.40
CA ASN A 37 6.54 -12.79 6.00
C ASN A 37 6.88 -13.10 4.54
N ARG A 38 8.17 -13.03 4.25
CA ARG A 38 8.74 -13.61 3.03
C ARG A 38 9.31 -14.93 3.51
N SER A 39 8.57 -16.02 3.33
CA SER A 39 9.20 -17.35 3.41
C SER A 39 10.31 -17.47 2.36
N GLN A 40 11.00 -18.62 2.33
CA GLN A 40 12.09 -18.94 1.40
C GLN A 40 11.95 -18.24 0.05
N ILE A 41 13.06 -17.64 -0.41
CA ILE A 41 13.14 -17.03 -1.74
C ILE A 41 12.60 -18.04 -2.74
N VAL A 42 11.50 -17.69 -3.41
CA VAL A 42 10.97 -18.49 -4.50
C VAL A 42 11.97 -18.36 -5.64
N LEU A 43 12.88 -19.32 -5.75
CA LEU A 43 13.78 -19.41 -6.88
C LEU A 43 12.94 -19.81 -8.09
N MET A 44 12.84 -18.90 -9.04
CA MET A 44 12.20 -19.21 -10.31
C MET A 44 13.03 -20.27 -11.03
N HIS A 45 12.37 -21.26 -11.62
CA HIS A 45 13.05 -22.24 -12.47
C HIS A 45 13.80 -21.54 -13.61
N GLU A 46 14.93 -22.13 -14.02
CA GLU A 46 15.69 -21.68 -15.17
C GLU A 46 14.81 -21.68 -16.42
N GLY A 47 14.87 -20.60 -17.21
CA GLY A 47 14.03 -20.41 -18.39
C GLY A 47 12.63 -19.86 -18.11
N SER A 48 12.28 -19.53 -16.87
CA SER A 48 11.02 -18.84 -16.55
C SER A 48 10.92 -17.49 -17.28
N ARG A 49 9.77 -17.26 -17.92
CA ARG A 49 9.44 -15.99 -18.60
C ARG A 49 8.17 -15.40 -17.97
N PRO A 50 8.23 -14.89 -16.72
CA PRO A 50 7.04 -14.50 -15.94
C PRO A 50 6.19 -13.40 -16.60
N TYR A 51 6.74 -12.66 -17.56
CA TYR A 51 6.08 -11.58 -18.28
C TYR A 51 5.94 -11.85 -19.79
N ALA A 52 6.03 -13.11 -20.22
CA ALA A 52 5.84 -13.46 -21.62
C ALA A 52 4.42 -13.12 -22.08
N GLY A 53 4.31 -12.29 -23.12
CA GLY A 53 3.02 -11.90 -23.69
C GLY A 53 2.26 -10.84 -22.89
N THR A 54 2.79 -10.36 -21.77
CA THR A 54 2.19 -9.25 -21.02
C THR A 54 2.22 -7.99 -21.88
N PRO A 55 1.07 -7.38 -22.21
CA PRO A 55 1.02 -6.17 -23.03
C PRO A 55 1.66 -4.99 -22.29
N GLN A 56 2.56 -4.28 -22.98
CA GLN A 56 3.11 -3.02 -22.48
C GLN A 56 2.13 -1.89 -22.78
N ILE A 57 1.19 -1.68 -21.85
CA ILE A 57 0.13 -0.67 -22.00
C ILE A 57 0.66 0.75 -21.74
N ILE A 58 1.79 0.87 -21.03
CA ILE A 58 2.39 2.15 -20.68
C ILE A 58 3.57 2.43 -21.63
N PRO A 59 3.47 3.44 -22.51
CA PRO A 59 4.60 3.89 -23.31
C PRO A 59 5.61 4.54 -22.36
N PHE A 60 6.76 3.92 -22.15
CA PHE A 60 7.68 4.31 -21.09
C PHE A 60 8.09 5.80 -21.17
N LYS A 61 7.77 6.55 -20.11
CA LYS A 61 8.72 7.35 -19.35
C LYS A 61 8.20 7.29 -17.93
N HIS A 62 8.91 6.56 -17.07
CA HIS A 62 8.67 6.49 -15.63
C HIS A 62 8.14 7.84 -15.12
N ALA A 63 7.01 7.81 -14.41
CA ALA A 63 6.49 8.98 -13.71
C ALA A 63 7.65 9.65 -12.95
N PRO A 64 7.67 10.99 -12.83
CA PRO A 64 8.78 11.69 -12.19
C PRO A 64 9.11 11.04 -10.85
N LEU A 65 10.27 10.40 -10.79
CA LEU A 65 10.68 9.56 -9.68
C LEU A 65 11.08 10.40 -8.47
N GLU A 66 10.93 11.72 -8.48
CA GLU A 66 11.40 12.57 -7.39
C GLU A 66 10.80 12.16 -6.04
N SER A 67 9.51 11.83 -5.99
CA SER A 67 8.87 11.31 -4.76
C SER A 67 9.29 9.88 -4.40
N ALA A 68 9.80 9.10 -5.36
CA ALA A 68 10.17 7.69 -5.23
C ALA A 68 11.68 7.42 -5.40
N ARG A 69 12.51 8.47 -5.43
CA ARG A 69 13.92 8.42 -5.84
C ARG A 69 14.73 7.52 -4.92
N GLN A 70 14.41 7.54 -3.63
CA GLN A 70 15.05 6.70 -2.63
C GLN A 70 14.82 5.20 -2.92
N ALA A 71 13.60 4.82 -3.30
CA ALA A 71 13.27 3.43 -3.58
C ALA A 71 13.96 2.94 -4.87
N ASP A 72 14.01 3.77 -5.91
CA ASP A 72 14.74 3.46 -7.15
C ASP A 72 16.24 3.23 -6.90
N LEU A 73 16.87 4.11 -6.10
CA LEU A 73 18.29 3.96 -5.74
C LEU A 73 18.57 2.68 -4.92
N LEU A 74 17.66 2.30 -4.03
CA LEU A 74 17.79 1.08 -3.22
C LEU A 74 17.63 -0.19 -4.08
N SER A 75 16.70 -0.20 -5.03
CA SER A 75 16.47 -1.35 -5.92
C SER A 75 17.66 -1.66 -6.82
N ARG A 76 18.47 -0.66 -7.18
CA ARG A 76 19.64 -0.83 -8.06
C ARG A 76 20.89 -1.38 -7.34
N LYS A 77 20.87 -1.40 -6.01
CA LYS A 77 22.03 -1.80 -5.18
C LYS A 77 21.96 -3.25 -4.69
N GLN A 78 20.89 -3.98 -5.03
CA GLN A 78 20.71 -5.39 -4.68
C GLN A 78 21.31 -6.31 -5.73
#